data_AF-A0A3D5Q2L4-F1
#
_entry.id   AF-A0A3D5Q2L4-F1
#
_cell.length_a   1.000
_cell.length_b   1.000
_cell.length_c   1.000
_cell.angle_alpha   90.00
_cell.angle_beta   90.00
_cell.angle_gamma   90.00
#
_symmetry.space_group_name_H-M   'P 1'
#
loop_
_entity.id
_entity.type
_entity.pdbx_description
1 polymer ?
#
loop_
_entity_poly.entity_id
_entity_poly.type
_entity_poly.pdbx_seq_one_letter_code
_entity_poly.pdbx_strand_id
1 'polypeptide(L)' 'IIQLPAFLSRQTDLVVAMAKTGAVINIKKAQFLAPQEMQHIITKCEEAGNDQVILCERGSSFGYNNL' A
#
# COMPACT_ATOMS: atom_id res chain seq x y z
N ILE A 1 -9.35 -4.39 10.15
CA ILE A 1 -8.13 -4.12 9.35
C ILE A 1 -8.44 -4.47 7.90
N ILE A 2 -8.32 -3.51 6.98
CA ILE A 2 -8.50 -3.74 5.53
C ILE A 2 -7.11 -3.92 4.91
N GLN A 3 -6.94 -4.89 4.03
CA GLN A 3 -5.63 -5.16 3.41
C GLN A 3 -5.60 -4.68 1.96
N LEU A 4 -4.63 -3.83 1.61
CA LEU A 4 -4.32 -3.44 0.23
C LEU A 4 -3.42 -4.52 -0.40
N PRO A 5 -3.89 -5.25 -1.43
CA PRO A 5 -3.06 -6.22 -2.12
C PRO A 5 -1.90 -5.54 -2.87
N ALA A 6 -0.74 -6.19 -2.86
CA ALA A 6 0.51 -5.67 -3.45
C ALA A 6 0.36 -5.15 -4.89
N PHE A 7 -0.38 -5.88 -5.73
CA PHE A 7 -0.59 -5.53 -7.13
C PHE A 7 -1.48 -4.29 -7.32
N LEU A 8 -2.37 -4.00 -6.36
CA LEU A 8 -3.30 -2.87 -6.42
C LEU A 8 -2.77 -1.61 -5.72
N SER A 9 -1.53 -1.64 -5.25
CA SER A 9 -0.88 -0.56 -4.48
C SER A 9 -0.84 0.79 -5.20
N ARG A 10 -0.94 0.82 -6.54
CA ARG A 10 -0.96 2.04 -7.35
C ARG A 10 -2.35 2.53 -7.75
N GLN A 11 -3.43 1.88 -7.30
CA GLN A 11 -4.82 2.26 -7.63
C GLN A 11 -5.32 3.35 -6.67
N THR A 12 -5.19 4.62 -7.06
CA THR A 12 -5.54 5.77 -6.20
C THR A 12 -6.98 5.73 -5.70
N ASP A 13 -7.96 5.46 -6.56
CA ASP A 13 -9.37 5.45 -6.16
C ASP A 13 -9.66 4.38 -5.11
N LEU A 14 -9.01 3.21 -5.22
CA LEU A 14 -9.11 2.16 -4.22
C LEU A 14 -8.49 2.59 -2.89
N VAL A 15 -7.28 3.16 -2.92
CA VAL A 15 -6.59 3.64 -1.71
C VAL A 15 -7.43 4.69 -0.99
N VAL A 16 -7.99 5.67 -1.73
CA VAL A 16 -8.85 6.71 -1.18
C VAL A 16 -10.15 6.11 -0.63
N ALA A 17 -10.78 5.16 -1.33
CA ALA A 17 -11.99 4.50 -0.85
C ALA A 17 -11.73 3.72 0.44
N MET A 18 -10.59 3.02 0.54
CA MET A 18 -10.16 2.32 1.74
C MET A 18 -9.90 3.29 2.89
N ALA A 19 -9.19 4.40 2.64
CA ALA A 19 -8.89 5.42 3.64
C ALA A 19 -10.18 6.01 4.24
N LYS A 20 -11.16 6.35 3.40
CA LYS A 20 -12.47 6.88 3.82
C LYS A 20 -13.29 5.96 4.73
N THR A 21 -12.94 4.67 4.85
CA THR A 21 -13.60 3.75 5.79
C THR A 21 -13.22 4.01 7.24
N GLY A 22 -12.13 4.73 7.51
CA GLY A 22 -11.57 4.94 8.85
C GLY A 22 -11.00 3.67 9.50
N ALA A 23 -10.98 2.53 8.79
CA ALA A 23 -10.37 1.30 9.28
C ALA A 23 -8.85 1.35 9.15
N VAL A 24 -8.13 0.65 10.03
CA VAL A 24 -6.69 0.40 9.89
C VAL A 24 -6.40 -0.28 8.56
N ILE A 25 -5.44 0.24 7.79
CA ILE A 25 -5.06 -0.27 6.47
C ILE A 25 -3.71 -0.97 6.53
N ASN A 26 -3.67 -2.25 6.15
CA ASN A 26 -2.43 -3.00 5.95
C ASN A 26 -2.00 -2.95 4.48
N ILE A 27 -0.93 -2.21 4.18
CA ILE A 27 -0.38 -2.06 2.84
C ILE A 27 0.70 -3.11 2.60
N LYS A 28 0.45 -4.06 1.70
CA LYS A 28 1.51 -4.94 1.20
C LYS A 28 2.35 -4.22 0.17
N LYS A 29 3.65 -4.09 0.40
CA LYS A 29 4.58 -3.52 -0.58
C LYS A 29 4.50 -4.31 -1.88
N ALA A 30 4.42 -3.62 -3.01
CA ALA A 30 4.51 -4.30 -4.29
C ALA A 30 5.92 -4.83 -4.53
N GLN A 31 6.00 -5.99 -5.16
CA GLN A 31 7.26 -6.59 -5.57
C GLN A 31 8.05 -5.74 -6.59
N PHE A 32 7.37 -4.82 -7.28
CA PHE A 32 7.99 -3.88 -8.23
C PHE A 32 8.23 -2.47 -7.65
N LEU A 33 7.90 -2.24 -6.36
CA LEU A 33 8.07 -0.94 -5.72
C LEU A 33 9.37 -0.89 -4.91
N ALA A 34 10.10 0.22 -5.05
CA ALA A 34 11.16 0.58 -4.11
C ALA A 34 10.56 0.98 -2.75
N PRO A 35 11.29 0.79 -1.62
CA PRO A 35 10.80 1.15 -0.29
C PRO A 35 10.38 2.62 -0.17
N GLN A 36 11.11 3.53 -0.82
CA GLN A 36 10.84 4.97 -0.78
C GLN A 36 9.50 5.32 -1.45
N GLU A 37 9.10 4.58 -2.49
CA GLU A 37 7.84 4.83 -3.18
C GLU A 37 6.61 4.49 -2.32
N MET A 38 6.77 3.73 -1.24
CA MET A 38 5.67 3.45 -0.30
C MET A 38 5.15 4.71 0.37
N GLN A 39 5.99 5.75 0.51
CA GLN A 39 5.59 7.04 1.07
C GLN A 39 4.42 7.65 0.30
N HIS A 40 4.36 7.49 -1.02
CA HIS A 40 3.26 8.01 -1.83
C HIS A 40 1.91 7.39 -1.48
N ILE A 41 1.88 6.12 -1.05
CA ILE A 41 0.64 5.45 -0.66
C ILE A 41 0.21 5.92 0.73
N ILE A 42 1.17 6.10 1.65
CA ILE A 42 0.92 6.64 2.99
C ILE A 42 0.33 8.05 2.89
N THR A 43 0.97 8.93 2.12
CA THR A 43 0.49 10.30 1.90
C THR A 43 -0.92 10.32 1.31
N LYS A 44 -1.26 9.41 0.39
CA LYS A 44 -2.65 9.30 -0.14
C LYS A 44 -3.66 8.88 0.92
N CYS A 45 -3.30 7.97 1.83
CA CYS A 45 -4.17 7.60 2.94
C CYS A 45 -4.38 8.80 3.88
N GLU A 46 -3.31 9.51 4.22
CA GLU A 46 -3.34 10.70 5.08
C GLU A 46 -4.17 11.83 4.46
N GLU A 47 -3.96 12.15 3.18
CA GLU A 47 -4.74 13.14 2.42
C GLU A 47 -6.24 12.78 2.34
N ALA A 48 -6.56 11.49 2.33
CA ALA A 48 -7.93 10.99 2.37
C ALA A 48 -8.52 10.88 3.80
N GLY A 49 -7.77 11.31 4.83
CA GLY A 49 -8.23 11.42 6.21
C GLY A 49 -7.98 10.18 7.08
N ASN A 50 -7.04 9.30 6.72
CA ASN A 50 -6.72 8.10 7.48
C ASN A 50 -5.20 7.88 7.62
N ASP A 51 -4.70 8.04 8.84
CA ASP A 51 -3.29 7.87 9.24
C ASP A 51 -3.00 6.48 9.87
N GLN A 52 -4.00 5.62 9.99
CA GLN A 52 -3.87 4.30 10.62
C GLN A 52 -3.36 3.26 9.62
N VAL A 53 -2.06 3.33 9.31
CA VAL A 53 -1.43 2.53 8.26
C VAL A 53 -0.39 1.56 8.83
N ILE A 54 -0.45 0.30 8.39
CA ILE A 54 0.57 -0.74 8.62
C ILE A 54 1.29 -1.00 7.30
N LEU A 55 2.62 -1.00 7.33
CA LEU A 55 3.45 -1.37 6.19
C LEU A 55 3.89 -2.83 6.31
N CYS A 56 3.58 -3.63 5.30
CA CYS A 56 3.93 -5.04 5.24
C CYS A 56 4.94 -5.29 4.12
N GLU A 57 6.19 -5.58 4.51
CA GLU A 57 7.22 -6.08 3.61
C GLU A 57 6.89 -7.51 3.18
N ARG A 58 7.16 -7.85 1.91
CA ARG A 58 6.83 -9.16 1.34
C ARG A 58 7.69 -9.55 0.12
N GLY A 59 8.87 -8.97 -0.02
CA GLY A 59 9.83 -9.25 -1.09
C GLY A 59 9.79 -8.26 -2.25
N SER A 60 10.82 -8.30 -3.09
CA SER A 60 10.97 -7.47 -4.29
C SER A 60 11.43 -8.36 -5.44
N SER A 61 10.85 -8.21 -6.63
CA SER A 61 11.16 -9.09 -7.76
C SER A 61 12.67 -9.20 -8.02
N PHE A 62 13.20 -10.42 -7.96
CA PHE A 62 14.62 -10.72 -8.15
C PHE A 62 14.82 -11.67 -9.33
N GLY A 63 14.58 -11.17 -10.54
CA GLY A 63 14.53 -11.99 -11.75
C GLY A 63 13.20 -12.70 -11.93
N TYR A 64 13.18 -13.74 -12.75
CA TYR A 64 11.95 -14.48 -13.07
C TYR A 64 11.61 -15.49 -11.97
N ASN A 65 10.33 -15.53 -11.57
CA ASN A 65 9.81 -16.45 -10.55
C ASN A 65 10.51 -16.35 -9.19
N ASN A 66 11.03 -15.18 -8.81
CA ASN A 66 11.74 -14.98 -7.55
C ASN A 66 11.54 -13.57 -6.95
N LEU A 67 11.68 -13.45 -5.62
CA LEU A 67 11.38 -12.26 -4.80
C LEU A 67 12.47 -11.98 -3.76
#